data_AF-A0A940AM32-F1
#
_entry.id   AF-A0A940AM32-F1
#
_cell.length_a   1.000
_cell.length_b   1.000
_cell.length_c   1.000
_cell.angle_alpha   90.00
_cell.angle_beta   90.00
_cell.angle_gamma   90.00
#
_symmetry.space_group_name_H-M   'P 1'
#
loop_
_entity.id
_entity.type
_entity.pdbx_description
1 polymer ?
#
loop_
_entity_poly.entity_id
_entity_poly.type
_entity_poly.pdbx_seq_one_letter_code
_entity_poly.pdbx_strand_id
1 'polypeptide(L)'
;MFTENPCLVRHCRNNALSTFDENGNLTEEKNYCLDHIPDPGKLKQDVYNYISTHNKIIGLCANGLIFQNIDFSNKEFYGCNFHHCTFTNIHAENVLTHMCIFDFAVFNDCSFFKSNSMFTSFSGSTFFHTLFTSSDMIQDNFNGIKAYQSSFDDSDLFNSRFILASLVDTSMQNCNLKHTLFYDSQRTNVSFKMSNTREALFDKKGSALQKGEKDTQEDLQGGGK
;
A
#
# COMPACT_ATOMS: atom_id res chain seq x y z
N MET A 1 -2.81 11.68 -18.16
CA MET A 1 -1.94 12.26 -17.12
C MET A 1 -2.88 12.70 -16.02
N PHE A 2 -2.84 12.05 -14.84
CA PHE A 2 -3.76 12.38 -13.76
C PHE A 2 -3.41 13.79 -13.24
N THR A 3 -4.39 14.69 -13.24
CA THR A 3 -4.20 16.12 -13.01
C THR A 3 -4.07 16.40 -11.52
N GLU A 4 -2.87 16.73 -11.05
CA GLU A 4 -2.70 17.29 -9.71
C GLU A 4 -3.00 18.79 -9.74
N ASN A 5 -4.20 19.15 -9.28
CA ASN A 5 -4.62 20.55 -9.22
C ASN A 5 -4.10 21.19 -7.93
N PRO A 6 -3.41 22.35 -7.99
CA PRO A 6 -3.01 23.06 -6.78
C PRO A 6 -4.22 23.69 -6.07
N CYS A 7 -4.16 23.76 -4.75
CA CYS A 7 -5.15 24.48 -3.94
C CYS A 7 -5.31 25.95 -4.40
N LEU A 8 -6.55 26.45 -4.38
CA LEU A 8 -6.89 27.83 -4.74
C LEU A 8 -6.30 28.92 -3.82
N VAL A 9 -5.92 28.59 -2.57
CA VAL A 9 -5.26 29.55 -1.67
C VAL A 9 -3.84 29.83 -2.16
N ARG A 10 -3.52 31.11 -2.38
CA ARG A 10 -2.19 31.55 -2.81
C ARG A 10 -1.13 31.07 -1.81
N HIS A 11 -0.02 30.56 -2.33
CA HIS A 11 1.12 30.01 -1.58
C HIS A 11 0.86 28.71 -0.81
N CYS A 12 -0.37 28.16 -0.83
CA CYS A 12 -0.60 26.78 -0.41
C CYS A 12 0.10 25.82 -1.39
N ARG A 13 0.75 24.77 -0.87
CA ARG A 13 1.43 23.74 -1.67
C ARG A 13 0.66 22.41 -1.70
N ASN A 14 -0.46 22.34 -1.02
CA ASN A 14 -1.30 21.15 -1.00
C ASN A 14 -2.11 21.03 -2.30
N ASN A 15 -2.42 19.79 -2.68
CA ASN A 15 -3.31 19.51 -3.79
C ASN A 15 -4.76 19.82 -3.41
N ALA A 16 -5.49 20.37 -4.36
CA ALA A 16 -6.92 20.57 -4.30
C ALA A 16 -7.64 19.21 -4.28
N LEU A 17 -8.71 19.13 -3.50
CA LEU A 17 -9.60 17.98 -3.48
C LEU A 17 -10.55 18.01 -4.67
N SER A 18 -11.03 16.84 -5.09
CA SER A 18 -11.97 16.75 -6.21
C SER A 18 -13.26 17.53 -5.96
N THR A 19 -13.89 17.95 -7.06
CA THR A 19 -15.19 18.62 -7.11
C THR A 19 -16.22 17.73 -7.78
N PHE A 20 -17.49 17.95 -7.45
CA PHE A 20 -18.61 17.16 -7.92
C PHE A 20 -19.71 18.06 -8.49
N ASP A 21 -20.34 17.64 -9.59
CA ASP A 21 -21.52 18.31 -10.14
C ASP A 21 -22.79 17.97 -9.34
N GLU A 22 -23.92 18.55 -9.74
CA GLU A 22 -25.23 18.31 -9.12
C GLU A 22 -25.72 16.85 -9.24
N ASN A 23 -25.16 16.08 -10.18
CA ASN A 23 -25.44 14.67 -10.40
C ASN A 23 -24.46 13.75 -9.64
N GLY A 24 -23.50 14.33 -8.91
CA GLY A 24 -22.48 13.60 -8.16
C GLY A 24 -21.30 13.10 -9.00
N ASN A 25 -21.11 13.58 -10.23
CA ASN A 25 -19.95 13.21 -11.06
C ASN A 25 -18.75 14.11 -10.78
N LEU A 26 -17.54 13.56 -10.92
CA LEU A 26 -16.30 14.33 -10.86
C LEU A 26 -16.24 15.43 -11.94
N THR A 27 -15.76 16.60 -11.57
CA THR A 27 -15.53 17.73 -12.49
C THR A 27 -14.07 18.15 -12.50
N GLU A 28 -13.68 18.94 -13.51
CA GLU A 28 -12.32 19.51 -13.63
C GLU A 28 -12.16 20.86 -12.91
N GLU A 29 -13.16 21.26 -12.12
CA GLU A 29 -13.14 22.55 -11.43
C GLU A 29 -12.04 22.58 -10.37
N LYS A 30 -11.38 23.75 -10.25
CA LYS A 30 -10.37 23.95 -9.22
C LYS A 30 -11.03 24.06 -7.86
N ASN A 31 -10.36 23.54 -6.84
CA ASN A 31 -10.87 23.53 -5.48
C ASN A 31 -9.79 23.88 -4.45
N TYR A 32 -10.17 23.78 -3.18
CA TYR A 32 -9.30 23.91 -2.05
C TYR A 32 -8.74 22.56 -1.60
N CYS A 33 -7.60 22.57 -0.92
CA CYS A 33 -7.14 21.41 -0.16
C CYS A 33 -7.99 21.24 1.11
N LEU A 34 -7.77 20.14 1.83
CA LEU A 34 -8.52 19.86 3.06
C LEU A 34 -8.45 20.99 4.10
N ASP A 35 -7.28 21.62 4.27
CA ASP A 35 -7.10 22.71 5.25
C ASP A 35 -7.86 24.00 4.90
N HIS A 36 -8.26 24.18 3.64
CA HIS A 36 -8.85 25.42 3.14
C HIS A 36 -10.26 25.25 2.57
N ILE A 37 -10.78 24.02 2.50
CA ILE A 37 -12.13 23.80 2.00
C ILE A 37 -13.13 24.45 2.99
N PRO A 38 -14.07 25.28 2.50
CA PRO A 38 -15.02 25.97 3.40
C PRO A 38 -15.92 25.02 4.18
N ASP A 39 -16.30 23.90 3.56
CA ASP A 39 -17.17 22.87 4.16
C ASP A 39 -16.57 21.47 3.96
N PRO A 40 -15.64 21.04 4.84
CA PRO A 40 -15.02 19.72 4.75
C PRO A 40 -16.03 18.59 5.01
N GLY A 41 -17.11 18.85 5.76
CA GLY A 41 -18.14 17.87 6.05
C GLY A 41 -18.93 17.52 4.79
N LYS A 42 -19.40 18.54 4.06
CA LYS A 42 -20.07 18.34 2.77
C LYS A 42 -19.14 17.65 1.77
N LEU A 43 -17.91 18.13 1.62
CA LEU A 43 -16.96 17.52 0.69
C LEU A 43 -16.72 16.03 0.99
N LYS A 44 -16.56 15.67 2.27
CA LYS A 44 -16.44 14.27 2.68
C LYS A 44 -17.67 13.46 2.26
N GLN A 45 -18.87 13.99 2.48
CA GLN A 45 -20.11 13.34 2.07
C GLN A 45 -20.18 13.14 0.55
N ASP A 46 -19.77 14.14 -0.23
CA ASP A 46 -19.77 14.08 -1.70
C ASP A 46 -18.79 13.00 -2.20
N VAL A 47 -17.58 12.92 -1.62
CA VAL A 47 -16.60 11.86 -1.92
C VAL A 47 -17.15 10.47 -1.60
N TYR A 48 -17.79 10.31 -0.43
CA TYR A 48 -18.40 9.04 -0.03
C TYR A 48 -19.53 8.63 -0.96
N ASN A 49 -20.40 9.57 -1.32
CA ASN A 49 -21.49 9.36 -2.26
C ASN A 49 -20.95 8.94 -3.63
N TYR A 50 -19.91 9.61 -4.12
CA TYR A 50 -19.27 9.25 -5.38
C TYR A 50 -18.71 7.81 -5.38
N ILE A 51 -17.91 7.45 -4.36
CA ILE A 51 -17.32 6.10 -4.26
C ILE A 51 -18.41 5.02 -4.13
N SER A 52 -19.48 5.27 -3.36
CA SER A 52 -20.55 4.29 -3.18
C SER A 52 -21.36 4.05 -4.46
N THR A 53 -21.60 5.10 -5.25
CA THR A 53 -22.43 5.05 -6.46
C THR A 53 -21.67 4.62 -7.72
N HIS A 54 -20.34 4.64 -7.70
CA HIS A 54 -19.50 4.31 -8.86
C HIS A 54 -18.67 3.07 -8.59
N ASN A 55 -18.62 2.14 -9.54
CA ASN A 55 -17.68 1.00 -9.44
C ASN A 55 -16.30 1.36 -9.97
N LYS A 56 -16.23 2.21 -10.99
CA LYS A 56 -14.98 2.69 -11.57
C LYS A 56 -14.75 4.15 -11.20
N ILE A 57 -13.66 4.40 -10.50
CA ILE A 57 -13.27 5.71 -9.96
C ILE A 57 -11.94 6.09 -10.60
N ILE A 58 -11.91 7.22 -11.32
CA ILE A 58 -10.74 7.66 -12.08
C ILE A 58 -10.33 9.04 -11.62
N GLY A 59 -9.08 9.20 -11.18
CA GLY A 59 -8.51 10.51 -10.87
C GLY A 59 -9.10 11.23 -9.65
N LEU A 60 -9.77 10.52 -8.74
CA LEU A 60 -10.29 11.10 -7.50
C LEU A 60 -9.12 11.58 -6.62
N CYS A 61 -9.16 12.83 -6.18
CA CYS A 61 -8.25 13.39 -5.18
C CYS A 61 -8.99 13.59 -3.86
N ALA A 62 -8.63 12.77 -2.87
CA ALA A 62 -9.28 12.69 -1.57
C ALA A 62 -8.28 12.89 -0.40
N ASN A 63 -7.15 13.55 -0.66
CA ASN A 63 -6.02 13.69 0.25
C ASN A 63 -6.40 14.10 1.67
N GLY A 64 -5.87 13.41 2.66
CA GLY A 64 -6.08 13.69 4.08
C GLY A 64 -7.45 13.27 4.63
N LEU A 65 -8.36 12.76 3.80
CA LEU A 65 -9.69 12.33 4.29
C LEU A 65 -9.62 11.06 5.14
N ILE A 66 -10.59 10.94 6.03
CA ILE A 66 -10.77 9.78 6.90
C ILE A 66 -11.93 8.95 6.38
N PHE A 67 -11.65 7.69 6.06
CA PHE A 67 -12.59 6.65 5.64
C PHE A 67 -12.77 5.64 6.76
N GLN A 68 -14.02 5.39 7.18
CA GLN A 68 -14.34 4.47 8.26
C GLN A 68 -15.55 3.62 7.92
N ASN A 69 -15.47 2.32 8.16
CA ASN A 69 -16.58 1.38 7.99
C ASN A 69 -17.17 1.40 6.57
N ILE A 70 -16.31 1.44 5.56
CA ILE A 70 -16.73 1.45 4.15
C ILE A 70 -16.31 0.14 3.49
N ASP A 71 -17.18 -0.34 2.62
CA ASP A 71 -16.91 -1.46 1.73
C ASP A 71 -16.43 -0.95 0.36
N PHE A 72 -15.19 -1.28 0.02
CA PHE A 72 -14.55 -1.03 -1.28
C PHE A 72 -14.55 -2.27 -2.17
N SER A 73 -15.29 -3.32 -1.81
CA SER A 73 -15.32 -4.56 -2.59
C SER A 73 -15.79 -4.31 -4.02
N ASN A 74 -15.09 -4.93 -4.97
CA ASN A 74 -15.33 -4.82 -6.41
C ASN A 74 -15.20 -3.38 -6.98
N LYS A 75 -14.64 -2.43 -6.23
CA LYS A 75 -14.32 -1.09 -6.77
C LYS A 75 -13.04 -1.14 -7.59
N GLU A 76 -12.96 -0.28 -8.59
CA GLU A 76 -11.79 -0.10 -9.45
C GLU A 76 -11.32 1.35 -9.37
N PHE A 77 -10.15 1.57 -8.77
CA PHE A 77 -9.51 2.87 -8.64
C PHE A 77 -8.38 3.00 -9.65
N TYR A 78 -8.41 4.07 -10.45
CA TYR A 78 -7.39 4.37 -11.45
C TYR A 78 -6.83 5.77 -11.22
N GLY A 79 -5.53 5.87 -10.92
CA GLY A 79 -4.88 7.18 -10.77
C GLY A 79 -5.45 8.05 -9.65
N CYS A 80 -6.03 7.44 -8.62
CA CYS A 80 -6.64 8.17 -7.50
C CYS A 80 -5.56 8.54 -6.47
N ASN A 81 -5.74 9.69 -5.82
CA ASN A 81 -4.86 10.21 -4.80
C ASN A 81 -5.55 10.19 -3.43
N PHE A 82 -4.98 9.39 -2.54
CA PHE A 82 -5.35 9.17 -1.15
C PHE A 82 -4.16 9.47 -0.22
N HIS A 83 -3.28 10.39 -0.64
CA HIS A 83 -2.14 10.82 0.14
C HIS A 83 -2.58 11.32 1.52
N HIS A 84 -1.90 10.90 2.59
CA HIS A 84 -2.24 11.20 3.99
C HIS A 84 -3.66 10.79 4.46
N CYS A 85 -4.38 9.96 3.71
CA CYS A 85 -5.69 9.48 4.16
C CYS A 85 -5.58 8.52 5.36
N THR A 86 -6.66 8.41 6.13
CA THR A 86 -6.80 7.37 7.16
C THR A 86 -7.95 6.43 6.80
N PHE A 87 -7.67 5.14 6.79
CA PHE A 87 -8.61 4.06 6.55
C PHE A 87 -8.78 3.27 7.83
N THR A 88 -10.01 3.06 8.29
CA THR A 88 -10.29 2.30 9.52
C THR A 88 -11.45 1.35 9.28
N ASN A 89 -11.26 0.08 9.61
CA ASN A 89 -12.29 -0.95 9.42
C ASN A 89 -12.83 -0.95 7.99
N ILE A 90 -11.92 -1.00 7.01
CA ILE A 90 -12.26 -1.05 5.58
C ILE A 90 -12.25 -2.50 5.13
N HIS A 91 -13.30 -2.89 4.43
CA HIS A 91 -13.39 -4.17 3.74
C HIS A 91 -13.27 -3.95 2.24
N ALA A 92 -12.39 -4.69 1.58
CA ALA A 92 -12.13 -4.55 0.15
C ALA A 92 -11.81 -5.93 -0.45
N GLU A 93 -12.85 -6.70 -0.80
CA GLU A 93 -12.67 -7.94 -1.57
C GLU A 93 -12.69 -7.64 -3.08
N ASN A 94 -11.73 -8.20 -3.83
CA ASN A 94 -11.62 -8.00 -5.29
C ASN A 94 -11.51 -6.53 -5.71
N VAL A 95 -10.95 -5.65 -4.87
CA VAL A 95 -10.70 -4.25 -5.27
C VAL A 95 -9.55 -4.20 -6.27
N LEU A 96 -9.67 -3.34 -7.28
CA LEU A 96 -8.60 -3.01 -8.21
C LEU A 96 -8.05 -1.62 -7.88
N THR A 97 -6.73 -1.50 -7.74
CA THR A 97 -6.05 -0.20 -7.61
C THR A 97 -4.89 -0.12 -8.59
N HIS A 98 -5.00 0.75 -9.58
CA HIS A 98 -4.00 0.88 -10.63
C HIS A 98 -3.48 2.32 -10.67
N MET A 99 -2.17 2.49 -10.55
CA MET A 99 -1.50 3.80 -10.52
C MET A 99 -2.05 4.74 -9.43
N CYS A 100 -2.54 4.21 -8.32
CA CYS A 100 -3.05 5.02 -7.21
C CYS A 100 -1.94 5.45 -6.26
N ILE A 101 -2.20 6.49 -5.46
CA ILE A 101 -1.26 7.02 -4.47
C ILE A 101 -1.92 6.96 -3.10
N PHE A 102 -1.42 6.09 -2.24
CA PHE A 102 -1.78 5.96 -0.82
C PHE A 102 -0.61 6.38 0.07
N ASP A 103 0.32 7.18 -0.44
CA ASP A 103 1.54 7.58 0.27
C ASP A 103 1.20 8.26 1.61
N PHE A 104 1.95 7.88 2.65
CA PHE A 104 1.78 8.34 4.03
C PHE A 104 0.37 8.16 4.60
N ALA A 105 -0.44 7.28 4.01
CA ALA A 105 -1.74 6.92 4.56
C ALA A 105 -1.61 5.99 5.77
N VAL A 106 -2.67 5.91 6.56
CA VAL A 106 -2.78 5.00 7.71
C VAL A 106 -3.92 4.02 7.47
N PHE A 107 -3.67 2.74 7.65
CA PHE A 107 -4.68 1.67 7.57
C PHE A 107 -4.75 0.97 8.93
N ASN A 108 -5.93 0.97 9.53
CA ASN A 108 -6.21 0.35 10.83
C ASN A 108 -7.32 -0.67 10.64
N ASP A 109 -7.04 -1.94 10.94
CA ASP A 109 -8.02 -3.02 10.90
C ASP A 109 -8.68 -3.13 9.52
N CYS A 110 -7.88 -3.16 8.45
CA CYS A 110 -8.35 -3.19 7.06
C CYS A 110 -8.09 -4.55 6.39
N SER A 111 -8.96 -4.96 5.47
CA SER A 111 -8.78 -6.18 4.67
C SER A 111 -8.92 -5.89 3.17
N PHE A 112 -7.91 -6.31 2.41
CA PHE A 112 -7.79 -6.24 0.95
C PHE A 112 -7.62 -7.65 0.40
N PHE A 113 -8.69 -8.45 0.45
CA PHE A 113 -8.66 -9.85 0.03
C PHE A 113 -8.82 -9.97 -1.48
N LYS A 114 -8.02 -10.85 -2.11
CA LYS A 114 -8.12 -11.10 -3.57
C LYS A 114 -8.04 -9.83 -4.41
N SER A 115 -7.35 -8.83 -3.91
CA SER A 115 -7.26 -7.52 -4.51
C SER A 115 -6.19 -7.52 -5.60
N ASN A 116 -6.36 -6.64 -6.59
CA ASN A 116 -5.35 -6.43 -7.62
C ASN A 116 -4.83 -4.99 -7.54
N SER A 117 -3.57 -4.86 -7.17
CA SER A 117 -2.86 -3.61 -7.09
C SER A 117 -1.67 -3.64 -8.03
N MET A 118 -1.54 -2.60 -8.85
CA MET A 118 -0.45 -2.53 -9.82
C MET A 118 0.01 -1.09 -10.04
N PHE A 119 1.32 -0.87 -9.97
CA PHE A 119 1.95 0.45 -10.04
C PHE A 119 1.41 1.43 -9.00
N THR A 120 0.86 0.92 -7.89
CA THR A 120 0.28 1.72 -6.82
C THR A 120 1.34 1.99 -5.76
N SER A 121 1.30 3.19 -5.20
CA SER A 121 2.24 3.61 -4.17
C SER A 121 1.58 3.64 -2.80
N PHE A 122 2.23 3.01 -1.83
CA PHE A 122 1.93 3.01 -0.40
C PHE A 122 3.14 3.54 0.40
N SER A 123 3.93 4.43 -0.20
CA SER A 123 5.22 4.84 0.35
C SER A 123 5.04 5.56 1.68
N GLY A 124 5.80 5.17 2.69
CA GLY A 124 5.74 5.77 4.02
C GLY A 124 4.43 5.50 4.78
N SER A 125 3.53 4.68 4.25
CA SER A 125 2.25 4.38 4.88
C SER A 125 2.41 3.49 6.10
N THR A 126 1.41 3.52 6.98
CA THR A 126 1.38 2.71 8.19
C THR A 126 0.21 1.74 8.15
N PHE A 127 0.49 0.47 8.44
CA PHE A 127 -0.46 -0.63 8.46
C PHE A 127 -0.52 -1.23 9.87
N PHE A 128 -1.67 -1.13 10.52
CA PHE A 128 -1.99 -1.82 11.76
C PHE A 128 -3.09 -2.84 11.47
N HIS A 129 -2.82 -4.12 11.75
CA HIS A 129 -3.79 -5.20 11.51
C HIS A 129 -4.37 -5.18 10.08
N THR A 130 -3.52 -4.96 9.08
CA THR A 130 -3.96 -4.87 7.68
C THR A 130 -3.63 -6.17 6.94
N LEU A 131 -4.63 -6.70 6.24
CA LEU A 131 -4.53 -7.99 5.54
C LEU A 131 -4.62 -7.77 4.03
N PHE A 132 -3.58 -8.14 3.30
CA PHE A 132 -3.52 -8.16 1.84
C PHE A 132 -3.53 -9.60 1.32
N THR A 133 -4.29 -10.50 1.96
CA THR A 133 -4.22 -11.95 1.71
C THR A 133 -4.78 -12.35 0.33
N SER A 134 -4.09 -13.27 -0.33
CA SER A 134 -4.44 -13.80 -1.66
C SER A 134 -4.55 -12.76 -2.76
N SER A 135 -3.73 -11.71 -2.71
CA SER A 135 -3.81 -10.54 -3.59
C SER A 135 -2.66 -10.47 -4.59
N ASP A 136 -2.89 -9.84 -5.73
CA ASP A 136 -1.85 -9.47 -6.68
C ASP A 136 -1.41 -8.02 -6.37
N MET A 137 -0.16 -7.80 -5.99
CA MET A 137 0.40 -6.50 -5.63
C MET A 137 1.70 -6.30 -6.40
N ILE A 138 1.57 -6.09 -7.72
CA ILE A 138 2.64 -6.21 -8.71
C ILE A 138 3.24 -4.84 -9.01
N GLN A 139 4.56 -4.73 -8.93
CA GLN A 139 5.29 -3.47 -9.16
C GLN A 139 4.84 -2.31 -8.27
N ASP A 140 4.36 -2.64 -7.08
CA ASP A 140 3.89 -1.68 -6.09
C ASP A 140 5.05 -1.14 -5.24
N ASN A 141 4.84 0.06 -4.71
CA ASN A 141 5.81 0.76 -3.89
C ASN A 141 5.40 0.78 -2.41
N PHE A 142 6.01 -0.10 -1.61
CA PHE A 142 5.91 -0.15 -0.16
C PHE A 142 7.17 0.38 0.54
N ASN A 143 7.91 1.29 -0.11
CA ASN A 143 9.12 1.82 0.49
C ASN A 143 8.79 2.60 1.78
N GLY A 144 9.58 2.39 2.82
CA GLY A 144 9.45 3.10 4.09
C GLY A 144 8.16 2.81 4.87
N ILE A 145 7.36 1.80 4.49
CA ILE A 145 6.15 1.45 5.24
C ILE A 145 6.47 1.04 6.67
N LYS A 146 5.48 1.17 7.55
CA LYS A 146 5.48 0.58 8.89
C LYS A 146 4.32 -0.40 8.98
N ALA A 147 4.60 -1.69 9.00
CA ALA A 147 3.60 -2.73 9.15
C ALA A 147 3.72 -3.40 10.53
N TYR A 148 2.61 -3.41 11.27
CA TYR A 148 2.50 -4.07 12.57
C TYR A 148 1.33 -5.05 12.56
N GLN A 149 1.60 -6.31 12.87
CA GLN A 149 0.60 -7.38 12.95
C GLN A 149 -0.26 -7.48 11.67
N SER A 150 0.40 -7.40 10.51
CA SER A 150 -0.23 -7.37 9.18
C SER A 150 0.13 -8.62 8.37
N SER A 151 -0.57 -8.87 7.26
CA SER A 151 -0.32 -10.04 6.41
C SER A 151 -0.34 -9.70 4.93
N PHE A 152 0.57 -10.32 4.18
CA PHE A 152 0.62 -10.38 2.72
C PHE A 152 0.56 -11.84 2.24
N ASP A 153 0.01 -12.76 3.05
CA ASP A 153 0.03 -14.18 2.76
C ASP A 153 -0.68 -14.54 1.44
N ASP A 154 -0.16 -15.54 0.74
CA ASP A 154 -0.71 -16.08 -0.50
C ASP A 154 -0.75 -15.06 -1.66
N SER A 155 0.07 -14.01 -1.59
CA SER A 155 0.03 -12.88 -2.54
C SER A 155 1.20 -12.86 -3.53
N ASP A 156 0.96 -12.30 -4.71
CA ASP A 156 2.00 -12.00 -5.68
C ASP A 156 2.57 -10.59 -5.44
N LEU A 157 3.87 -10.52 -5.14
CA LEU A 157 4.62 -9.28 -4.87
C LEU A 157 5.71 -9.04 -5.93
N PHE A 158 5.55 -9.63 -7.12
CA PHE A 158 6.51 -9.55 -8.21
C PHE A 158 6.97 -8.12 -8.47
N ASN A 159 8.28 -7.91 -8.39
CA ASN A 159 8.95 -6.64 -8.67
C ASN A 159 8.44 -5.45 -7.81
N SER A 160 7.78 -5.72 -6.69
CA SER A 160 7.39 -4.72 -5.69
C SER A 160 8.55 -4.38 -4.76
N ARG A 161 8.44 -3.27 -4.02
CA ARG A 161 9.57 -2.73 -3.25
C ARG A 161 9.18 -2.42 -1.82
N PHE A 162 9.93 -2.96 -0.87
CA PHE A 162 9.85 -2.76 0.58
C PHE A 162 11.15 -2.13 1.11
N ILE A 163 11.79 -1.25 0.33
CA ILE A 163 13.07 -0.63 0.71
C ILE A 163 12.84 0.26 1.94
N LEU A 164 13.70 0.18 2.95
CA LEU A 164 13.56 0.90 4.23
C LEU A 164 12.25 0.61 5.00
N ALA A 165 11.51 -0.44 4.65
CA ALA A 165 10.30 -0.83 5.36
C ALA A 165 10.61 -1.32 6.78
N SER A 166 9.70 -1.08 7.72
CA SER A 166 9.69 -1.67 9.05
C SER A 166 8.53 -2.65 9.15
N LEU A 167 8.85 -3.93 9.29
CA LEU A 167 7.90 -5.04 9.36
C LEU A 167 8.02 -5.70 10.73
N VAL A 168 6.96 -5.66 11.51
CA VAL A 168 6.90 -6.23 12.87
C VAL A 168 5.67 -7.13 12.95
N ASP A 169 5.87 -8.39 13.35
CA ASP A 169 4.81 -9.40 13.42
C ASP A 169 4.03 -9.51 12.08
N THR A 170 4.74 -9.38 10.95
CA THR A 170 4.14 -9.38 9.61
C THR A 170 4.34 -10.73 8.92
N SER A 171 3.27 -11.31 8.37
CA SER A 171 3.34 -12.56 7.62
C SER A 171 3.43 -12.30 6.12
N MET A 172 4.33 -13.00 5.42
CA MET A 172 4.52 -12.98 3.96
C MET A 172 4.77 -14.42 3.49
N GLN A 173 3.89 -15.33 3.87
CA GLN A 173 3.95 -16.76 3.57
C GLN A 173 3.34 -17.07 2.21
N ASN A 174 3.91 -18.07 1.52
CA ASN A 174 3.43 -18.52 0.21
C ASN A 174 3.33 -17.39 -0.83
N CYS A 175 4.23 -16.40 -0.75
CA CYS A 175 4.24 -15.26 -1.67
C CYS A 175 5.16 -15.51 -2.86
N ASN A 176 4.79 -14.94 -4.01
CA ASN A 176 5.73 -14.72 -5.11
C ASN A 176 6.51 -13.42 -4.85
N LEU A 177 7.76 -13.55 -4.44
CA LEU A 177 8.71 -12.49 -4.11
C LEU A 177 9.78 -12.28 -5.21
N LYS A 178 9.54 -12.78 -6.42
CA LYS A 178 10.50 -12.65 -7.51
C LYS A 178 10.76 -11.17 -7.83
N HIS A 179 12.03 -10.78 -7.82
CA HIS A 179 12.50 -9.40 -7.98
C HIS A 179 12.00 -8.41 -6.92
N THR A 180 11.37 -8.88 -5.84
CA THR A 180 10.92 -8.00 -4.76
C THR A 180 12.13 -7.46 -3.98
N LEU A 181 12.18 -6.14 -3.75
CA LEU A 181 13.30 -5.48 -3.09
C LEU A 181 13.04 -5.29 -1.60
N PHE A 182 13.96 -5.73 -0.75
CA PHE A 182 13.89 -5.60 0.71
C PHE A 182 15.09 -4.87 1.32
N TYR A 183 15.81 -4.07 0.53
CA TYR A 183 17.02 -3.37 0.98
C TYR A 183 16.74 -2.46 2.18
N ASP A 184 17.62 -2.55 3.20
CA ASP A 184 17.57 -1.77 4.44
C ASP A 184 16.25 -1.91 5.23
N SER A 185 15.43 -2.93 4.93
CA SER A 185 14.21 -3.17 5.70
C SER A 185 14.52 -3.80 7.05
N GLN A 186 13.85 -3.29 8.08
CA GLN A 186 13.89 -3.81 9.45
C GLN A 186 12.77 -4.84 9.61
N ARG A 187 13.12 -6.06 10.04
CA ARG A 187 12.18 -7.19 10.10
C ARG A 187 12.27 -7.87 11.46
N THR A 188 11.19 -7.82 12.23
CA THR A 188 11.07 -8.47 13.54
C THR A 188 9.88 -9.43 13.50
N ASN A 189 10.11 -10.72 13.76
CA ASN A 189 9.07 -11.76 13.68
C ASN A 189 8.32 -11.77 12.34
N VAL A 190 9.07 -11.78 11.23
CA VAL A 190 8.52 -11.85 9.87
C VAL A 190 8.64 -13.27 9.33
N SER A 191 7.53 -13.82 8.81
CA SER A 191 7.51 -15.16 8.22
C SER A 191 7.54 -15.09 6.69
N PHE A 192 8.49 -15.79 6.07
CA PHE A 192 8.58 -15.98 4.62
C PHE A 192 8.39 -17.45 4.22
N LYS A 193 7.73 -18.24 5.07
CA LYS A 193 7.57 -19.68 4.86
C LYS A 193 6.87 -19.94 3.51
N MET A 194 7.40 -20.88 2.72
CA MET A 194 6.90 -21.24 1.38
C MET A 194 7.01 -20.14 0.31
N SER A 195 7.61 -18.99 0.62
CA SER A 195 7.84 -17.92 -0.36
C SER A 195 9.17 -18.14 -1.09
N ASN A 196 9.26 -17.74 -2.36
CA ASN A 196 10.45 -17.91 -3.21
C ASN A 196 11.56 -16.87 -2.92
N THR A 197 11.98 -16.76 -1.65
CA THR A 197 12.96 -15.74 -1.17
C THR A 197 14.31 -15.74 -1.88
N ARG A 198 14.70 -16.84 -2.54
CA ARG A 198 15.92 -16.90 -3.38
C ARG A 198 15.85 -15.99 -4.61
N GLU A 199 14.65 -15.64 -5.07
CA GLU A 199 14.40 -14.72 -6.19
C GLU A 199 14.16 -13.28 -5.72
N ALA A 200 14.10 -13.05 -4.40
CA ALA A 200 14.00 -11.73 -3.82
C ALA A 200 15.38 -11.12 -3.55
N LEU A 201 15.44 -9.79 -3.43
CA LEU A 201 16.67 -9.04 -3.28
C LEU A 201 16.76 -8.42 -1.88
N PHE A 202 17.65 -8.96 -1.06
CA PHE A 202 17.95 -8.49 0.29
C PHE A 202 19.34 -7.84 0.35
N ASP A 203 19.56 -6.94 1.31
CA ASP A 203 20.90 -6.44 1.58
C ASP A 203 21.77 -7.50 2.29
N LYS A 204 23.08 -7.26 2.35
CA LYS A 204 24.06 -8.17 2.98
C LYS A 204 23.94 -8.27 4.51
N LYS A 205 23.18 -7.38 5.16
CA LYS A 205 22.98 -7.33 6.62
C LYS A 205 21.72 -8.06 7.06
N GLY A 206 20.66 -8.03 6.26
CA GLY A 206 19.41 -8.77 6.45
C GLY A 206 19.49 -10.22 5.96
N SER A 207 20.65 -10.67 5.48
CA SER A 207 20.94 -12.05 5.07
C SER A 207 21.21 -12.99 6.26
N ALA A 208 20.50 -12.84 7.37
CA ALA A 208 20.43 -13.91 8.37
C ALA A 208 19.92 -15.24 7.74
N LEU A 209 19.20 -15.15 6.62
CA LEU A 209 18.81 -16.27 5.74
C LEU A 209 19.98 -16.90 4.94
N GLN A 210 21.13 -16.22 4.78
CA GLN A 210 22.35 -16.77 4.15
C GLN A 210 23.33 -17.39 5.15
N LYS A 211 23.15 -17.19 6.47
CA LYS A 211 24.07 -17.74 7.48
C LYS A 211 24.01 -19.28 7.61
N GLY A 212 23.15 -19.96 6.85
CA GLY A 212 23.08 -21.42 6.81
C GLY A 212 24.05 -22.12 5.85
N GLU A 213 24.91 -21.42 5.11
CA GLU A 213 25.76 -22.02 4.06
C GLU A 213 27.28 -21.90 4.31
N LYS A 214 27.75 -21.73 5.56
CA LYS A 214 29.20 -21.58 5.84
C LYS A 214 29.81 -22.47 6.91
N ASP A 215 29.21 -23.61 7.27
CA ASP A 215 29.84 -24.61 8.16
C ASP A 215 29.87 -26.03 7.57
N THR A 216 30.25 -26.17 6.29
CA THR A 216 30.64 -27.49 5.73
C THR A 216 31.86 -27.36 4.84
N GLN A 217 32.99 -26.94 5.42
CA GLN A 217 34.32 -27.22 4.85
C GLN A 217 35.39 -26.89 5.90
N GLU A 218 35.52 -27.74 6.92
CA GLU A 218 36.77 -27.95 7.68
C GLU A 218 36.48 -29.04 8.73
N ASP A 219 36.53 -30.31 8.30
CA ASP A 219 36.82 -31.48 9.17
C ASP A 219 37.03 -32.71 8.27
N LEU A 220 38.07 -32.66 7.44
CA LEU A 220 38.67 -33.86 6.83
C LEU A 220 40.19 -33.80 7.01
N GLN A 221 40.65 -33.61 8.25
CA GLN A 221 41.98 -34.03 8.67
C GLN A 221 41.92 -34.55 10.11
N GLY A 222 41.83 -35.88 10.29
CA GLY A 222 42.03 -36.48 11.60
C GLY A 222 41.55 -37.92 11.76
N GLY A 223 42.44 -38.88 11.51
CA GLY A 223 42.37 -40.25 12.06
C GLY A 223 41.92 -41.32 11.06
N GLY A 224 42.63 -42.43 10.84
CA GLY A 224 43.85 -42.91 11.45
C GLY A 224 44.16 -44.35 11.00
N LYS A 225 45.38 -44.78 11.38
CA LYS A 225 46.03 -46.09 11.24
C LYS A 225 46.68 -46.39 9.89
#